data_AF-G3XXW9-F1
#
_entry.id   AF-G3XXW9-F1
#
_cell.length_a   1.000
_cell.length_b   1.000
_cell.length_c   1.000
_cell.angle_alpha   90.00
_cell.angle_beta   90.00
_cell.angle_gamma   90.00
#
_symmetry.space_group_name_H-M   'P 1'
#
loop_
_entity.id
_entity.type
_entity.pdbx_description
1 polymer ?
#
loop_
_entity_poly.entity_id
_entity_poly.type
_entity_poly.pdbx_seq_one_letter_code
_entity_poly.pdbx_strand_id
1 'polypeptide(L)'
;MASYTSLKQVIDKEKFESLSDEQLVELVYYQFESVIERLKNVEQNIEGDDTHPQGLLTRTGVEGKADKDNLTPSRYLFDEDYSEVNRTLTNVLAVRWLLDNDYSTFTCHQKESMRLKSATFNDFRELANHIRKKPDWLMALIVALVLGDVGKDHGLAKEVQARLQTVSDKDMNHDTILEKALELRIIDTPLDLLPAPRRDVLRGVRLGAKLNIPQLAQGENVPGSLQCLQDLRGQESAFELKYLEIMFDVAGAGAHVDACGSVRMIEPVCQSFLLTYKILKRVVSKKITIQEAYNQVLQNRGRILSEKGYPKLSTDDDKERALLRLYAMGRVADIDLAERFRKALLGLPDDHRAELIKELNQSGLEDEQAVILYYMPALFAELLRHTQQASEETQVKALTSLMGFMRRTYIGAKNVPGETNLIIECDVSGAKSKIQAPEFPEDLTGLDEYTLPSLGSKDPQFW
;
A
#
# COMPACT_ATOMS: atom_id res chain seq x y z
N MET A 1 -31.33 -19.69 13.43
CA MET A 1 -30.78 -18.83 12.35
C MET A 1 -30.65 -19.69 11.10
N ALA A 2 -30.86 -19.14 9.90
CA ALA A 2 -30.63 -19.91 8.68
C ALA A 2 -29.14 -20.30 8.61
N SER A 3 -28.82 -21.59 8.62
CA SER A 3 -27.46 -22.07 8.38
C SER A 3 -27.19 -21.90 6.88
N TYR A 4 -26.43 -20.87 6.52
CA TYR A 4 -25.95 -20.71 5.16
C TYR A 4 -24.87 -21.75 4.88
N THR A 5 -24.91 -22.39 3.70
CA THR A 5 -23.94 -23.46 3.38
C THR A 5 -22.70 -22.95 2.64
N SER A 6 -22.72 -21.72 2.13
CA SER A 6 -21.53 -21.06 1.55
C SER A 6 -21.69 -19.54 1.48
N LEU A 7 -20.56 -18.82 1.41
CA LEU A 7 -20.54 -17.36 1.24
C LEU A 7 -21.24 -16.93 -0.07
N LYS A 8 -21.05 -17.68 -1.16
CA LYS A 8 -21.70 -17.40 -2.45
C LYS A 8 -23.22 -17.36 -2.33
N GLN A 9 -23.80 -18.32 -1.61
CA GLN A 9 -25.25 -18.34 -1.39
C GLN A 9 -25.75 -17.15 -0.58
N VAL A 10 -24.95 -16.63 0.35
CA VAL A 10 -25.33 -15.43 1.13
C VAL A 10 -25.35 -14.20 0.23
N ILE A 11 -24.32 -14.04 -0.60
CA ILE A 11 -24.21 -12.93 -1.54
C ILE A 11 -25.35 -12.98 -2.57
N ASP A 12 -25.64 -14.16 -3.12
CA ASP A 12 -26.70 -14.36 -4.12
C ASP A 12 -28.11 -14.09 -3.56
N LYS A 13 -28.28 -14.21 -2.25
CA LYS A 13 -29.53 -13.88 -1.53
C LYS A 13 -29.57 -12.44 -1.00
N GLU A 14 -28.55 -11.63 -1.30
CA GLU A 14 -28.42 -10.25 -0.82
C GLU A 14 -28.47 -10.17 0.72
N LYS A 15 -27.79 -11.11 1.40
CA LYS A 15 -27.76 -11.21 2.87
C LYS A 15 -26.39 -10.94 3.49
N PHE A 16 -25.42 -10.48 2.70
CA PHE A 16 -24.04 -10.27 3.15
C PHE A 16 -23.95 -9.34 4.37
N GLU A 17 -24.66 -8.22 4.35
CA GLU A 17 -24.63 -7.23 5.44
C GLU A 17 -25.24 -7.75 6.75
N SER A 18 -26.16 -8.72 6.65
CA SER A 18 -26.85 -9.31 7.81
C SER A 18 -26.05 -10.38 8.54
N LEU A 19 -24.88 -10.75 8.02
CA LEU A 19 -23.97 -11.66 8.71
C LEU A 19 -23.36 -10.98 9.95
N SER A 20 -23.21 -11.74 11.03
CA SER A 20 -22.28 -11.33 12.08
C SER A 20 -20.83 -11.42 11.58
N ASP A 21 -19.91 -10.74 12.27
CA ASP A 21 -18.49 -10.78 11.91
C ASP A 21 -17.94 -12.21 12.02
N GLU A 22 -18.35 -12.98 13.04
CA GLU A 22 -18.00 -14.40 13.20
C GLU A 22 -18.51 -15.26 12.03
N GLN A 23 -19.79 -15.12 11.66
CA GLN A 23 -20.36 -15.88 10.54
C GLN A 23 -19.65 -15.56 9.23
N LEU A 24 -19.28 -14.30 9.02
CA LEU A 24 -18.55 -13.90 7.83
C LEU A 24 -17.14 -14.51 7.81
N VAL A 25 -16.42 -14.48 8.94
CA VAL A 25 -15.10 -15.12 9.08
C VAL A 25 -15.16 -16.62 8.79
N GLU A 26 -16.13 -17.34 9.35
CA GLU A 26 -16.33 -18.77 9.09
C GLU A 26 -16.64 -19.05 7.62
N LEU A 27 -17.59 -18.31 7.03
CA LEU A 27 -18.00 -18.51 5.64
C LEU A 27 -16.87 -18.20 4.64
N VAL A 28 -16.05 -17.19 4.91
CA VAL A 28 -14.86 -16.88 4.10
C VAL A 28 -13.82 -17.99 4.24
N TYR A 29 -13.53 -18.44 5.47
CA TYR A 29 -12.60 -19.54 5.69
C TYR A 29 -13.04 -20.80 4.94
N TYR A 30 -14.28 -21.26 5.11
CA TYR A 30 -14.76 -22.48 4.44
C TYR A 30 -14.79 -22.35 2.91
N GLN A 31 -15.10 -21.15 2.39
CA GLN A 31 -15.13 -20.93 0.93
C GLN A 31 -13.73 -20.92 0.31
N PHE A 32 -12.70 -20.51 1.05
CA PHE A 32 -11.33 -20.27 0.57
C PHE A 32 -10.26 -21.01 1.40
N GLU A 33 -10.60 -22.14 2.03
CA GLU A 33 -9.76 -22.83 3.01
C GLU A 33 -8.33 -23.05 2.51
N SER A 34 -8.19 -23.61 1.30
CA SER A 34 -6.87 -23.86 0.69
C SER A 34 -5.99 -22.61 0.53
N VAL A 35 -6.60 -21.44 0.38
CA VAL A 35 -5.89 -20.17 0.25
C VAL A 35 -5.56 -19.59 1.62
N ILE A 36 -6.52 -19.59 2.55
CA ILE A 36 -6.30 -19.10 3.92
C ILE A 36 -5.24 -19.93 4.65
N GLU A 37 -5.19 -21.24 4.42
CA GLU A 37 -4.15 -22.11 4.97
C GLU A 37 -2.74 -21.74 4.47
N ARG A 38 -2.60 -21.25 3.23
CA ARG A 38 -1.30 -20.76 2.73
C ARG A 38 -0.85 -19.49 3.44
N LEU A 39 -1.78 -18.60 3.79
CA LEU A 39 -1.46 -17.33 4.46
C LEU A 39 -0.82 -17.52 5.84
N LYS A 40 -0.99 -18.70 6.47
CA LYS A 40 -0.30 -19.06 7.72
C LYS A 40 1.22 -19.18 7.56
N ASN A 41 1.70 -19.40 6.33
CA ASN A 41 3.12 -19.57 6.02
C ASN A 41 3.82 -18.24 5.66
N VAL A 42 3.08 -17.13 5.62
CA VAL A 42 3.68 -15.82 5.34
C VAL A 42 4.34 -15.28 6.60
N GLU A 43 5.61 -14.88 6.46
CA GLU A 43 6.39 -14.32 7.56
C GLU A 43 5.78 -13.01 8.07
N GLN A 44 5.86 -12.77 9.38
CA GLN A 44 5.37 -11.53 9.97
C GLN A 44 6.26 -10.37 9.55
N ASN A 45 5.65 -9.30 9.02
CA ASN A 45 6.36 -8.05 8.76
C ASN A 45 6.80 -7.41 10.08
N ILE A 46 7.96 -6.73 10.04
CA ILE A 46 8.74 -6.15 11.14
C ILE A 46 7.96 -5.09 11.99
N GLU A 47 6.71 -4.77 11.64
CA GLU A 47 5.88 -3.81 12.37
C GLU A 47 5.03 -4.53 13.44
N GLY A 48 5.52 -4.59 14.67
CA GLY A 48 4.76 -5.09 15.82
C GLY A 48 5.64 -5.06 17.06
N ASP A 49 5.20 -4.38 18.11
CA ASP A 49 5.76 -4.63 19.44
C ASP A 49 5.33 -6.04 19.88
N ASP A 50 6.06 -6.71 20.80
CA ASP A 50 5.75 -8.06 21.33
C ASP A 50 4.36 -8.19 22.01
N THR A 51 3.49 -7.19 21.87
CA THR A 51 2.11 -7.17 22.35
C THR A 51 1.19 -8.03 21.47
N HIS A 52 0.39 -8.88 22.12
CA HIS A 52 -0.64 -9.65 21.42
C HIS A 52 -1.63 -8.73 20.69
N PRO A 53 -2.02 -9.08 19.45
CA PRO A 53 -2.96 -8.27 18.69
C PRO A 53 -4.33 -8.25 19.34
N GLN A 54 -5.01 -7.11 19.21
CA GLN A 54 -6.37 -6.92 19.69
C GLN A 54 -7.39 -7.40 18.65
N GLY A 55 -8.54 -7.90 19.09
CA GLY A 55 -9.65 -8.28 18.22
C GLY A 55 -10.99 -8.09 18.91
N LEU A 56 -12.07 -8.26 18.15
CA LEU A 56 -13.45 -7.99 18.60
C LEU A 56 -14.35 -9.24 18.57
N LEU A 57 -13.87 -10.36 18.01
CA LEU A 57 -14.70 -11.54 17.82
C LEU A 57 -14.93 -12.29 19.12
N THR A 58 -16.13 -12.84 19.26
CA THR A 58 -16.51 -13.69 20.40
C THR A 58 -16.79 -15.11 19.92
N ARG A 59 -16.18 -16.09 20.59
CA ARG A 59 -16.45 -17.51 20.38
C ARG A 59 -17.17 -18.05 21.60
N THR A 60 -18.38 -18.57 21.40
CA THR A 60 -19.19 -19.20 22.45
C THR A 60 -19.88 -20.46 21.95
N GLY A 61 -19.80 -21.55 22.71
CA GLY A 61 -20.55 -22.78 22.45
C GLY A 61 -20.04 -23.59 21.25
N VAL A 62 -18.77 -23.42 20.86
CA VAL A 62 -18.12 -24.19 19.78
C VAL A 62 -17.50 -25.46 20.36
N GLU A 63 -17.95 -26.63 19.90
CA GLU A 63 -17.46 -27.92 20.38
C GLU A 63 -15.93 -28.05 20.20
N GLY A 64 -15.24 -28.49 21.26
CA GLY A 64 -13.78 -28.65 21.26
C GLY A 64 -12.99 -27.35 21.45
N LYS A 65 -13.66 -26.19 21.58
CA LYS A 65 -13.00 -24.89 21.80
C LYS A 65 -13.55 -24.19 23.05
N ALA A 66 -12.67 -23.48 23.76
CA ALA A 66 -13.07 -22.68 24.91
C ALA A 66 -13.77 -21.39 24.48
N ASP A 67 -14.78 -20.99 25.24
CA ASP A 67 -15.45 -19.70 25.12
C ASP A 67 -14.46 -18.57 25.42
N LYS A 68 -14.34 -17.61 24.51
CA LYS A 68 -13.37 -16.49 24.60
C LYS A 68 -13.90 -15.27 23.84
N ASP A 69 -13.57 -14.11 24.37
CA ASP A 69 -13.85 -12.80 23.77
C ASP A 69 -12.56 -12.12 23.29
N ASN A 70 -12.73 -11.03 22.55
CA ASN A 70 -11.64 -10.18 22.02
C ASN A 70 -10.65 -10.96 21.13
N LEU A 71 -11.16 -11.87 20.31
CA LEU A 71 -10.35 -12.67 19.41
C LEU A 71 -10.10 -11.93 18.10
N THR A 72 -8.87 -12.07 17.60
CA THR A 72 -8.55 -11.79 16.20
C THR A 72 -9.18 -12.85 15.29
N PRO A 73 -9.37 -12.58 13.99
CA PRO A 73 -9.89 -13.57 13.05
C PRO A 73 -9.11 -14.90 13.07
N SER A 74 -7.78 -14.86 13.13
CA SER A 74 -6.98 -16.07 13.16
C SER A 74 -7.11 -16.83 14.47
N ARG A 75 -7.15 -16.16 15.64
CA ARG A 75 -7.38 -16.85 16.93
C ARG A 75 -8.77 -17.45 17.02
N TYR A 76 -9.75 -16.80 16.42
CA TYR A 76 -11.10 -17.33 16.31
C TYR A 76 -11.08 -18.68 15.57
N LEU A 77 -10.45 -18.73 14.40
CA LEU A 77 -10.37 -19.91 13.53
C LEU A 77 -9.39 -20.99 14.00
N PHE A 78 -8.20 -20.61 14.48
CA PHE A 78 -7.04 -21.49 14.65
C PHE A 78 -6.44 -21.49 16.06
N ASP A 79 -6.96 -20.67 16.98
CA ASP A 79 -6.40 -20.48 18.32
C ASP A 79 -4.97 -19.90 18.37
N GLU A 80 -4.46 -19.42 17.22
CA GLU A 80 -3.14 -18.81 17.03
C GLU A 80 -3.22 -17.53 16.19
N ASP A 81 -2.24 -16.62 16.36
CA ASP A 81 -2.14 -15.40 15.57
C ASP A 81 -1.30 -15.57 14.31
N TYR A 82 -1.94 -15.40 13.15
CA TYR A 82 -1.28 -15.35 11.85
C TYR A 82 -1.53 -13.97 11.24
N SER A 83 -0.47 -13.19 11.06
CA SER A 83 -0.58 -11.76 10.67
C SER A 83 -1.33 -11.58 9.36
N GLU A 84 -1.01 -12.33 8.32
CA GLU A 84 -1.68 -12.20 7.02
C GLU A 84 -3.10 -12.75 7.04
N VAL A 85 -3.40 -13.80 7.80
CA VAL A 85 -4.79 -14.24 8.00
C VAL A 85 -5.62 -13.13 8.64
N ASN A 86 -5.10 -12.46 9.67
CA ASN A 86 -5.78 -11.34 10.32
C ASN A 86 -6.01 -10.19 9.34
N ARG A 87 -5.00 -9.81 8.56
CA ARG A 87 -5.12 -8.75 7.54
C ARG A 87 -6.17 -9.09 6.49
N THR A 88 -6.08 -10.26 5.86
CA THR A 88 -7.00 -10.67 4.79
C THR A 88 -8.45 -10.78 5.28
N LEU A 89 -8.69 -11.38 6.45
CA LEU A 89 -10.05 -11.51 6.98
C LEU A 89 -10.61 -10.16 7.44
N THR A 90 -9.79 -9.29 8.04
CA THR A 90 -10.19 -7.92 8.38
C THR A 90 -10.45 -7.07 7.14
N ASN A 91 -9.75 -7.29 6.02
CA ASN A 91 -10.08 -6.64 4.74
C ASN A 91 -11.53 -6.96 4.33
N VAL A 92 -11.95 -8.23 4.45
CA VAL A 92 -13.32 -8.66 4.12
C VAL A 92 -14.35 -8.15 5.14
N LEU A 93 -14.02 -8.15 6.43
CA LEU A 93 -14.87 -7.54 7.46
C LEU A 93 -15.07 -6.04 7.19
N ALA A 94 -14.03 -5.31 6.79
CA ALA A 94 -14.12 -3.90 6.44
C ALA A 94 -15.07 -3.63 5.27
N VAL A 95 -15.17 -4.56 4.30
CA VAL A 95 -16.20 -4.51 3.25
C VAL A 95 -17.59 -4.57 3.87
N ARG A 96 -17.85 -5.51 4.79
CA ARG A 96 -19.15 -5.62 5.49
C ARG A 96 -19.46 -4.34 6.26
N TRP A 97 -18.55 -3.88 7.11
CA TRP A 97 -18.73 -2.68 7.93
C TRP A 97 -19.06 -1.45 7.07
N LEU A 98 -18.36 -1.25 5.96
CA LEU A 98 -18.62 -0.14 5.06
C LEU A 98 -20.00 -0.26 4.39
N LEU A 99 -20.35 -1.45 3.87
CA LEU A 99 -21.62 -1.66 3.17
C LEU A 99 -22.83 -1.56 4.11
N ASP A 100 -22.71 -2.09 5.32
CA ASP A 100 -23.72 -2.05 6.39
C ASP A 100 -23.80 -0.69 7.09
N ASN A 101 -22.97 0.29 6.69
CA ASN A 101 -22.90 1.61 7.31
C ASN A 101 -22.51 1.57 8.81
N ASP A 102 -21.74 0.55 9.20
CA ASP A 102 -21.21 0.39 10.55
C ASP A 102 -19.93 1.23 10.75
N TYR A 103 -20.12 2.55 10.79
CA TYR A 103 -19.05 3.52 11.01
C TYR A 103 -18.33 3.31 12.36
N SER A 104 -19.07 2.87 13.38
CA SER A 104 -18.54 2.67 14.73
C SER A 104 -17.48 1.57 14.74
N THR A 105 -17.80 0.40 14.21
CA THR A 105 -16.84 -0.71 14.14
C THR A 105 -15.71 -0.39 13.15
N PHE A 106 -16.02 0.18 11.98
CA PHE A 106 -15.01 0.54 11.00
C PHE A 106 -13.92 1.48 11.55
N THR A 107 -14.31 2.44 12.40
CA THR A 107 -13.39 3.44 12.99
C THR A 107 -12.92 3.10 14.40
N CYS A 108 -13.25 1.91 14.90
CA CYS A 108 -12.83 1.45 16.21
C CYS A 108 -11.31 1.57 16.38
N HIS A 109 -10.88 2.05 17.55
CA HIS A 109 -9.48 2.27 17.94
C HIS A 109 -8.65 3.22 17.07
N GLN A 110 -9.24 3.92 16.09
CA GLN A 110 -8.57 5.03 15.43
C GLN A 110 -8.36 6.19 16.42
N LYS A 111 -7.15 6.76 16.42
CA LYS A 111 -6.81 7.96 17.21
C LYS A 111 -7.76 9.10 16.87
N GLU A 112 -8.38 9.72 17.87
CA GLU A 112 -9.41 10.75 17.70
C GLU A 112 -8.98 11.89 16.76
N SER A 113 -7.75 12.37 16.88
CA SER A 113 -7.20 13.45 16.04
C SER A 113 -7.05 13.11 14.55
N MET A 114 -7.07 11.83 14.20
CA MET A 114 -6.90 11.34 12.84
C MET A 114 -8.08 10.48 12.37
N ARG A 115 -9.09 10.24 13.22
CA ARG A 115 -10.21 9.34 12.92
C ARG A 115 -10.89 9.75 11.61
N LEU A 116 -11.17 8.75 10.78
CA LEU A 116 -11.93 8.91 9.54
C LEU A 116 -13.24 9.63 9.83
N LYS A 117 -13.51 10.74 9.17
CA LYS A 117 -14.74 11.51 9.39
C LYS A 117 -15.92 10.79 8.74
N SER A 118 -17.11 10.92 9.34
CA SER A 118 -18.35 10.34 8.80
C SER A 118 -18.63 10.76 7.35
N ALA A 119 -18.33 12.00 6.96
CA ALA A 119 -18.48 12.46 5.58
C ALA A 119 -17.58 11.69 4.60
N THR A 120 -16.29 11.54 4.92
CA THR A 120 -15.33 10.79 4.12
C THR A 120 -15.67 9.29 4.07
N PHE A 121 -16.14 8.73 5.19
CA PHE A 121 -16.67 7.36 5.24
C PHE A 121 -17.84 7.17 4.27
N ASN A 122 -18.77 8.13 4.22
CA ASN A 122 -19.90 8.08 3.28
C ASN A 122 -19.43 8.18 1.83
N ASP A 123 -18.46 9.04 1.50
CA ASP A 123 -17.87 9.11 0.16
C ASP A 123 -17.24 7.75 -0.25
N PHE A 124 -16.55 7.08 0.68
CA PHE A 124 -15.99 5.75 0.43
C PHE A 124 -17.10 4.70 0.24
N ARG A 125 -18.13 4.75 1.08
CA ARG A 125 -19.30 3.88 0.95
C ARG A 125 -20.01 4.09 -0.39
N GLU A 126 -20.15 5.32 -0.86
CA GLU A 126 -20.73 5.63 -2.19
C GLU A 126 -19.90 5.04 -3.33
N LEU A 127 -18.57 5.14 -3.24
CA LEU A 127 -17.67 4.49 -4.19
C LEU A 127 -17.85 2.97 -4.20
N ALA A 128 -17.89 2.34 -3.01
CA ALA A 128 -18.06 0.89 -2.87
C ALA A 128 -19.46 0.42 -3.31
N ASN A 129 -20.51 1.23 -3.13
CA ASN A 129 -21.89 0.88 -3.50
C ASN A 129 -22.07 0.55 -4.99
N HIS A 130 -21.13 0.92 -5.87
CA HIS A 130 -21.15 0.49 -7.27
C HIS A 130 -21.07 -1.03 -7.43
N ILE A 131 -20.40 -1.76 -6.52
CA ILE A 131 -20.28 -3.23 -6.58
C ILE A 131 -21.61 -3.93 -6.30
N ARG A 132 -22.51 -3.31 -5.52
CA ARG A 132 -23.86 -3.84 -5.24
C ARG A 132 -24.73 -3.90 -6.51
N LYS A 133 -24.48 -3.00 -7.46
CA LYS A 133 -25.32 -2.83 -8.66
C LYS A 133 -25.01 -3.84 -9.76
N LYS A 134 -23.94 -4.63 -9.62
CA LYS A 134 -23.48 -5.55 -10.66
C LYS A 134 -23.44 -6.99 -10.10
N PRO A 135 -24.04 -7.97 -10.79
CA PRO A 135 -24.02 -9.36 -10.35
C PRO A 135 -22.59 -9.88 -10.15
N ASP A 136 -22.36 -10.67 -9.09
CA ASP A 136 -21.09 -11.30 -8.72
C ASP A 136 -19.93 -10.35 -8.36
N TRP A 137 -20.11 -9.04 -8.36
CA TRP A 137 -19.02 -8.10 -8.11
C TRP A 137 -18.55 -8.04 -6.66
N LEU A 138 -19.46 -8.21 -5.70
CA LEU A 138 -19.06 -8.36 -4.30
C LEU A 138 -18.22 -9.62 -4.10
N MET A 139 -18.60 -10.73 -4.73
CA MET A 139 -17.78 -11.95 -4.70
C MET A 139 -16.44 -11.73 -5.40
N ALA A 140 -16.40 -11.00 -6.51
CA ALA A 140 -15.17 -10.66 -7.21
C ALA A 140 -14.20 -9.85 -6.34
N LEU A 141 -14.72 -8.90 -5.56
CA LEU A 141 -13.93 -8.12 -4.62
C LEU A 141 -13.37 -9.01 -3.50
N ILE A 142 -14.20 -9.88 -2.91
CA ILE A 142 -13.75 -10.81 -1.86
C ILE A 142 -12.68 -11.76 -2.39
N VAL A 143 -12.87 -12.32 -3.59
CA VAL A 143 -11.86 -13.17 -4.24
C VAL A 143 -10.57 -12.39 -4.48
N ALA A 144 -10.65 -11.14 -4.95
CA ALA A 144 -9.47 -10.30 -5.16
C ALA A 144 -8.71 -10.04 -3.84
N LEU A 145 -9.42 -9.73 -2.75
CA LEU A 145 -8.84 -9.53 -1.42
C LEU A 145 -8.18 -10.79 -0.88
N VAL A 146 -8.84 -11.94 -1.01
CA VAL A 146 -8.30 -13.22 -0.52
C VAL A 146 -7.08 -13.68 -1.33
N LEU A 147 -7.08 -13.44 -2.66
CA LEU A 147 -5.95 -13.79 -3.51
C LEU A 147 -4.75 -12.82 -3.35
N GLY A 148 -5.00 -11.55 -3.07
CA GLY A 148 -3.97 -10.49 -3.05
C GLY A 148 -2.79 -10.80 -2.13
N ASP A 149 -3.06 -11.32 -0.92
CA ASP A 149 -2.02 -11.56 0.08
C ASP A 149 -1.23 -12.88 -0.16
N VAL A 150 -1.72 -13.77 -1.02
CA VAL A 150 -1.12 -15.10 -1.25
C VAL A 150 0.21 -15.01 -1.99
N GLY A 151 0.44 -13.95 -2.77
CA GLY A 151 1.72 -13.72 -3.45
C GLY A 151 2.93 -13.63 -2.51
N LYS A 152 2.68 -13.46 -1.21
CA LYS A 152 3.70 -13.42 -0.13
C LYS A 152 4.08 -14.82 0.39
N ASP A 153 3.35 -15.87 0.02
CA ASP A 153 3.65 -17.26 0.40
C ASP A 153 4.95 -17.72 -0.28
N HIS A 154 6.02 -17.92 0.52
CA HIS A 154 7.29 -18.46 0.03
C HIS A 154 7.15 -19.86 -0.61
N GLY A 155 6.17 -20.65 -0.17
CA GLY A 155 5.83 -21.93 -0.79
C GLY A 155 5.32 -21.74 -2.22
N LEU A 156 4.38 -20.82 -2.43
CA LEU A 156 3.87 -20.46 -3.75
C LEU A 156 4.97 -19.92 -4.67
N ALA A 157 5.86 -19.07 -4.15
CA ALA A 157 7.00 -18.56 -4.91
C ALA A 157 7.86 -19.69 -5.48
N LYS A 158 8.21 -20.69 -4.64
CA LYS A 158 8.96 -21.88 -5.05
C LYS A 158 8.21 -22.73 -6.09
N GLU A 159 6.90 -22.90 -5.93
CA GLU A 159 6.06 -23.63 -6.89
C GLU A 159 6.04 -22.95 -8.27
N VAL A 160 5.91 -21.62 -8.30
CA VAL A 160 5.95 -20.81 -9.53
C VAL A 160 7.31 -20.93 -10.21
N GLN A 161 8.40 -20.74 -9.47
CA GLN A 161 9.77 -20.86 -10.01
C GLN A 161 10.03 -22.26 -10.58
N ALA A 162 9.63 -23.31 -9.86
CA ALA A 162 9.78 -24.69 -10.32
C ALA A 162 9.02 -24.97 -11.63
N ARG A 163 7.82 -24.38 -11.80
CA ARG A 163 7.02 -24.51 -13.04
C ARG A 163 7.60 -23.71 -14.21
N LEU A 164 8.19 -22.55 -13.95
CA LEU A 164 8.80 -21.70 -14.98
C LEU A 164 10.18 -22.17 -15.43
N GLN A 165 10.76 -23.18 -14.76
CA GLN A 165 12.13 -23.67 -15.00
C GLN A 165 13.19 -22.55 -14.92
N THR A 166 12.91 -21.49 -14.17
CA THR A 166 13.81 -20.37 -13.97
C THR A 166 14.73 -20.66 -12.80
N VAL A 167 16.04 -20.64 -13.04
CA VAL A 167 17.11 -20.88 -12.04
C VAL A 167 17.46 -19.59 -11.27
N SER A 168 16.79 -18.47 -11.56
CA SER A 168 17.21 -17.16 -11.06
C SER A 168 16.79 -16.94 -9.62
N ASP A 169 17.77 -16.60 -8.77
CA ASP A 169 17.63 -16.01 -7.43
C ASP A 169 17.10 -14.56 -7.46
N LYS A 170 16.54 -14.08 -8.58
CA LYS A 170 15.85 -12.79 -8.58
C LYS A 170 14.55 -12.94 -7.81
N ASP A 171 14.52 -12.35 -6.62
CA ASP A 171 13.31 -12.15 -5.84
C ASP A 171 12.26 -11.45 -6.72
N MET A 172 11.28 -12.23 -7.15
CA MET A 172 10.11 -11.69 -7.84
C MET A 172 9.27 -10.95 -6.82
N ASN A 173 8.77 -9.76 -7.16
CA ASN A 173 7.83 -9.09 -6.27
C ASN A 173 6.55 -9.95 -6.09
N HIS A 174 5.90 -9.83 -4.92
CA HIS A 174 4.77 -10.67 -4.54
C HIS A 174 3.59 -10.59 -5.52
N ASP A 175 3.33 -9.41 -6.10
CA ASP A 175 2.27 -9.24 -7.11
C ASP A 175 2.57 -9.97 -8.42
N THR A 176 3.86 -10.07 -8.82
CA THR A 176 4.30 -10.84 -9.99
C THR A 176 4.21 -12.34 -9.70
N ILE A 177 4.53 -12.78 -8.47
CA ILE A 177 4.31 -14.18 -8.06
C ILE A 177 2.83 -14.53 -8.17
N LEU A 178 1.94 -13.68 -7.66
CA LEU A 178 0.50 -13.86 -7.77
C LEU A 178 0.02 -13.91 -9.23
N GLU A 179 0.48 -12.99 -10.07
CA GLU A 179 0.17 -12.98 -11.52
C GLU A 179 0.56 -14.33 -12.15
N LYS A 180 1.80 -14.78 -11.95
CA LYS A 180 2.30 -16.03 -12.53
C LYS A 180 1.61 -17.26 -11.97
N ALA A 181 1.29 -17.28 -10.68
CA ALA A 181 0.56 -18.36 -10.05
C ALA A 181 -0.84 -18.56 -10.68
N LEU A 182 -1.52 -17.46 -11.02
CA LEU A 182 -2.81 -17.51 -11.72
C LEU A 182 -2.67 -17.90 -13.19
N GLU A 183 -1.63 -17.43 -13.89
CA GLU A 183 -1.34 -17.85 -15.27
C GLU A 183 -1.04 -19.36 -15.37
N LEU A 184 -0.35 -19.90 -14.36
CA LEU A 184 -0.01 -21.32 -14.24
C LEU A 184 -1.12 -22.18 -13.63
N ARG A 185 -2.23 -21.57 -13.20
CA ARG A 185 -3.37 -22.25 -12.53
C ARG A 185 -2.98 -23.04 -11.27
N ILE A 186 -2.11 -22.45 -10.44
CA ILE A 186 -1.71 -23.05 -9.15
C ILE A 186 -2.74 -22.75 -8.06
N ILE A 187 -3.32 -21.55 -8.08
CA ILE A 187 -4.30 -21.04 -7.10
C ILE A 187 -5.57 -20.48 -7.77
N ASP A 188 -6.01 -21.08 -8.88
CA ASP A 188 -7.11 -20.55 -9.69
C ASP A 188 -8.52 -20.93 -9.21
N THR A 189 -8.65 -21.85 -8.25
CA THR A 189 -9.95 -22.32 -7.73
C THR A 189 -10.87 -21.20 -7.23
N PRO A 190 -10.41 -20.12 -6.56
CA PRO A 190 -11.29 -19.00 -6.19
C PRO A 190 -11.92 -18.29 -7.40
N LEU A 191 -11.26 -18.31 -8.56
CA LEU A 191 -11.76 -17.68 -9.79
C LEU A 191 -12.89 -18.45 -10.46
N ASP A 192 -13.11 -19.71 -10.08
CA ASP A 192 -14.23 -20.51 -10.61
C ASP A 192 -15.57 -20.04 -10.05
N LEU A 193 -15.55 -19.27 -8.95
CA LEU A 193 -16.72 -18.59 -8.40
C LEU A 193 -17.18 -17.38 -9.23
N LEU A 194 -16.39 -16.96 -10.24
CA LEU A 194 -16.51 -15.65 -10.90
C LEU A 194 -16.76 -15.72 -12.43
N PRO A 195 -17.83 -16.36 -12.92
CA PRO A 195 -18.00 -16.54 -14.36
C PRO A 195 -17.98 -15.23 -15.17
N ALA A 196 -18.61 -14.15 -14.68
CA ALA A 196 -18.63 -12.86 -15.36
C ALA A 196 -17.40 -11.95 -15.03
N PRO A 197 -17.05 -11.69 -13.76
CA PRO A 197 -15.97 -10.75 -13.42
C PRO A 197 -14.56 -11.36 -13.37
N ARG A 198 -14.36 -12.65 -13.67
CA ARG A 198 -13.03 -13.30 -13.67
C ARG A 198 -11.97 -12.55 -14.47
N ARG A 199 -12.35 -12.02 -15.65
CA ARG A 199 -11.41 -11.25 -16.49
C ARG A 199 -10.98 -9.95 -15.81
N ASP A 200 -11.88 -9.31 -15.09
CA ASP A 200 -11.61 -8.06 -14.40
C ASP A 200 -10.71 -8.28 -13.18
N VAL A 201 -10.89 -9.38 -12.44
CA VAL A 201 -9.95 -9.79 -11.37
C VAL A 201 -8.56 -10.05 -11.94
N LEU A 202 -8.44 -10.84 -13.01
CA LEU A 202 -7.15 -11.14 -13.63
C LEU A 202 -6.44 -9.87 -14.14
N ARG A 203 -7.18 -8.93 -14.75
CA ARG A 203 -6.66 -7.62 -15.17
C ARG A 203 -6.22 -6.78 -13.98
N GLY A 204 -6.95 -6.83 -12.87
CA GLY A 204 -6.59 -6.16 -11.63
C GLY A 204 -5.28 -6.67 -11.05
N VAL A 205 -5.08 -8.00 -11.02
CA VAL A 205 -3.80 -8.61 -10.59
C VAL A 205 -2.64 -8.14 -11.46
N ARG A 206 -2.81 -8.15 -12.78
CA ARG A 206 -1.80 -7.63 -13.73
C ARG A 206 -1.48 -6.15 -13.54
N LEU A 207 -2.48 -5.35 -13.17
CA LEU A 207 -2.25 -3.94 -12.83
C LEU A 207 -1.42 -3.84 -11.55
N GLY A 208 -1.75 -4.63 -10.52
CA GLY A 208 -1.02 -4.66 -9.24
C GLY A 208 0.47 -4.95 -9.43
N ALA A 209 0.80 -5.92 -10.28
CA ALA A 209 2.19 -6.27 -10.60
C ALA A 209 3.01 -5.15 -11.25
N LYS A 210 2.35 -4.11 -11.79
CA LYS A 210 2.99 -2.98 -12.50
C LYS A 210 2.85 -1.64 -11.79
N LEU A 211 1.88 -1.49 -10.88
CA LEU A 211 1.58 -0.21 -10.23
C LEU A 211 1.10 -0.40 -8.80
N ASN A 212 1.93 0.09 -7.89
CA ASN A 212 1.57 0.27 -6.50
C ASN A 212 0.92 1.65 -6.30
N ILE A 213 -0.42 1.69 -6.21
CA ILE A 213 -1.17 2.93 -6.00
C ILE A 213 -0.86 3.60 -4.65
N PRO A 214 -0.68 2.88 -3.52
CA PRO A 214 -0.20 3.49 -2.27
C PRO A 214 1.10 4.30 -2.44
N GLN A 215 2.10 3.77 -3.15
CA GLN A 215 3.34 4.50 -3.48
C GLN A 215 3.08 5.76 -4.32
N LEU A 216 2.11 5.71 -5.25
CA LEU A 216 1.71 6.89 -6.02
C LEU A 216 1.13 7.98 -5.12
N ALA A 217 0.22 7.61 -4.22
CA ALA A 217 -0.38 8.56 -3.27
C ALA A 217 0.64 9.15 -2.28
N GLN A 218 1.78 8.46 -2.08
CA GLN A 218 2.89 8.90 -1.25
C GLN A 218 4.01 9.60 -2.05
N GLY A 219 3.85 9.79 -3.36
CA GLY A 219 4.83 10.51 -4.20
C GLY A 219 6.12 9.75 -4.49
N GLU A 220 6.19 8.45 -4.20
CA GLU A 220 7.34 7.61 -4.52
C GLU A 220 7.44 7.35 -6.03
N ASN A 221 6.31 6.99 -6.65
CA ASN A 221 6.21 6.72 -8.08
C ASN A 221 6.60 7.92 -8.93
N VAL A 222 6.80 7.67 -10.21
CA VAL A 222 7.03 8.66 -11.26
C VAL A 222 5.85 8.64 -12.25
N PRO A 223 5.65 9.68 -13.08
CA PRO A 223 4.61 9.67 -14.12
C PRO A 223 4.57 8.36 -14.93
N GLY A 224 5.73 7.85 -15.34
CA GLY A 224 5.89 6.61 -16.10
C GLY A 224 5.23 5.38 -15.46
N SER A 225 5.16 5.30 -14.12
CA SER A 225 4.48 4.20 -13.41
C SER A 225 3.01 4.09 -13.79
N LEU A 226 2.38 5.19 -14.20
CA LEU A 226 0.97 5.23 -14.61
C LEU A 226 0.72 4.73 -16.03
N GLN A 227 1.77 4.42 -16.82
CA GLN A 227 1.61 3.92 -18.19
C GLN A 227 0.77 2.65 -18.26
N CYS A 228 0.89 1.76 -17.28
CA CYS A 228 0.11 0.53 -17.20
C CYS A 228 -1.42 0.77 -17.13
N LEU A 229 -1.89 1.94 -16.68
CA LEU A 229 -3.32 2.28 -16.69
C LEU A 229 -3.89 2.36 -18.11
N GLN A 230 -3.04 2.56 -19.12
CA GLN A 230 -3.45 2.53 -20.51
C GLN A 230 -3.90 1.13 -20.95
N ASP A 231 -3.40 0.06 -20.33
CA ASP A 231 -3.82 -1.33 -20.61
C ASP A 231 -5.29 -1.57 -20.26
N LEU A 232 -5.86 -0.74 -19.38
CA LEU A 232 -7.25 -0.81 -18.90
C LEU A 232 -8.21 0.12 -19.66
N ARG A 233 -7.79 0.73 -20.77
CA ARG A 233 -8.67 1.58 -21.60
C ARG A 233 -9.90 0.79 -22.07
N GLY A 234 -11.10 1.32 -21.78
CA GLY A 234 -12.38 0.64 -22.05
C GLY A 234 -12.66 -0.56 -21.15
N GLN A 235 -11.92 -0.69 -20.04
CA GLN A 235 -12.03 -1.75 -19.04
C GLN A 235 -12.13 -1.11 -17.65
N GLU A 236 -12.95 -0.04 -17.54
CA GLU A 236 -13.15 0.74 -16.31
C GLU A 236 -13.55 -0.14 -15.14
N SER A 237 -14.24 -1.25 -15.41
CA SER A 237 -14.63 -2.21 -14.40
C SER A 237 -13.43 -2.86 -13.68
N ALA A 238 -12.43 -3.31 -14.43
CA ALA A 238 -11.23 -3.91 -13.85
C ALA A 238 -10.47 -2.90 -12.98
N PHE A 239 -10.39 -1.65 -13.44
CA PHE A 239 -9.80 -0.56 -12.66
C PHE A 239 -10.59 -0.31 -11.37
N GLU A 240 -11.91 -0.19 -11.44
CA GLU A 240 -12.77 0.03 -10.27
C GLU A 240 -12.62 -1.09 -9.22
N LEU A 241 -12.61 -2.34 -9.69
CA LEU A 241 -12.45 -3.51 -8.82
C LEU A 241 -11.08 -3.52 -8.13
N LYS A 242 -9.99 -3.34 -8.89
CA LYS A 242 -8.63 -3.31 -8.33
C LYS A 242 -8.44 -2.13 -7.39
N TYR A 243 -9.01 -0.97 -7.69
CA TYR A 243 -8.88 0.20 -6.82
C TYR A 243 -9.60 -0.01 -5.47
N LEU A 244 -10.79 -0.64 -5.49
CA LEU A 244 -11.49 -1.00 -4.26
C LEU A 244 -10.73 -2.05 -3.47
N GLU A 245 -10.17 -3.07 -4.13
CA GLU A 245 -9.31 -4.07 -3.48
C GLU A 245 -8.14 -3.38 -2.75
N ILE A 246 -7.42 -2.47 -3.38
CA ILE A 246 -6.34 -1.69 -2.73
C ILE A 246 -6.84 -0.88 -1.54
N MET A 247 -7.99 -0.22 -1.65
CA MET A 247 -8.54 0.55 -0.53
C MET A 247 -8.89 -0.35 0.66
N PHE A 248 -9.47 -1.53 0.42
CA PHE A 248 -9.79 -2.47 1.49
C PHE A 248 -8.56 -3.19 2.05
N ASP A 249 -7.52 -3.43 1.24
CA ASP A 249 -6.23 -3.93 1.73
C ASP A 249 -5.58 -2.95 2.73
N VAL A 250 -5.59 -1.65 2.40
CA VAL A 250 -5.16 -0.62 3.35
C VAL A 250 -6.04 -0.58 4.61
N ALA A 251 -7.32 -0.92 4.48
CA ALA A 251 -8.25 -0.92 5.62
C ALA A 251 -7.92 -2.01 6.64
N GLY A 252 -7.54 -3.22 6.21
CA GLY A 252 -7.12 -4.31 7.12
C GLY A 252 -5.61 -4.41 7.35
N ALA A 253 -4.78 -3.57 6.72
CA ALA A 253 -3.32 -3.58 6.90
C ALA A 253 -2.83 -3.55 8.36
N GLY A 254 -3.60 -2.95 9.28
CA GLY A 254 -3.27 -2.87 10.71
C GLY A 254 -3.71 -4.06 11.57
N ALA A 255 -4.40 -5.06 11.00
CA ALA A 255 -5.03 -6.14 11.77
C ALA A 255 -4.07 -7.08 12.49
N HIS A 256 -2.79 -7.08 12.11
CA HIS A 256 -1.72 -7.80 12.82
C HIS A 256 -1.35 -7.15 14.17
N VAL A 257 -1.80 -5.91 14.43
CA VAL A 257 -1.70 -5.22 15.72
C VAL A 257 -3.08 -5.06 16.35
N ASP A 258 -4.07 -4.68 15.55
CA ASP A 258 -5.42 -4.40 16.02
C ASP A 258 -6.45 -4.69 14.92
N ALA A 259 -7.19 -5.79 15.09
CA ALA A 259 -8.23 -6.28 14.20
C ALA A 259 -9.65 -5.81 14.61
N CYS A 260 -9.78 -4.91 15.60
CA CYS A 260 -11.08 -4.41 16.06
C CYS A 260 -11.78 -3.46 15.07
N GLY A 261 -11.05 -2.92 14.11
CA GLY A 261 -11.53 -1.96 13.12
C GLY A 261 -10.48 -1.70 12.03
N SER A 262 -10.76 -0.75 11.13
CA SER A 262 -9.81 -0.38 10.08
C SER A 262 -8.82 0.68 10.57
N VAL A 263 -7.94 0.30 11.52
CA VAL A 263 -7.08 1.24 12.27
C VAL A 263 -6.12 2.07 11.40
N ARG A 264 -5.84 1.63 10.16
CA ARG A 264 -4.98 2.35 9.20
C ARG A 264 -5.75 3.19 8.18
N MET A 265 -7.04 2.94 7.97
CA MET A 265 -7.90 3.74 7.08
C MET A 265 -8.41 5.01 7.80
N ILE A 266 -7.47 5.84 8.20
CA ILE A 266 -7.70 7.12 8.88
C ILE A 266 -8.06 8.22 7.87
N GLU A 267 -8.56 9.37 8.36
CA GLU A 267 -9.05 10.48 7.53
C GLU A 267 -8.09 10.89 6.40
N PRO A 268 -6.81 11.26 6.66
CA PRO A 268 -5.91 11.70 5.59
C PRO A 268 -5.59 10.61 4.58
N VAL A 269 -5.65 9.33 4.98
CA VAL A 269 -5.41 8.19 4.10
C VAL A 269 -6.60 8.01 3.16
N CYS A 270 -7.81 7.92 3.70
CA CYS A 270 -9.02 7.71 2.90
C CYS A 270 -9.26 8.86 1.91
N GLN A 271 -9.11 10.11 2.36
CA GLN A 271 -9.22 11.28 1.48
C GLN A 271 -8.24 11.22 0.30
N SER A 272 -6.98 10.85 0.57
CA SER A 272 -5.95 10.73 -0.47
C SER A 272 -6.34 9.69 -1.53
N PHE A 273 -6.83 8.53 -1.10
CA PHE A 273 -7.32 7.49 -2.00
C PHE A 273 -8.55 7.92 -2.80
N LEU A 274 -9.54 8.58 -2.19
CA LEU A 274 -10.75 9.02 -2.89
C LEU A 274 -10.44 10.08 -3.96
N LEU A 275 -9.49 10.98 -3.70
CA LEU A 275 -9.05 11.97 -4.69
C LEU A 275 -8.25 11.31 -5.81
N THR A 276 -7.32 10.42 -5.47
CA THR A 276 -6.50 9.68 -6.44
C THR A 276 -7.36 8.81 -7.36
N TYR A 277 -8.42 8.18 -6.84
CA TYR A 277 -9.38 7.41 -7.64
C TYR A 277 -9.98 8.24 -8.77
N LYS A 278 -10.48 9.44 -8.43
CA LYS A 278 -11.11 10.35 -9.40
C LYS A 278 -10.14 10.76 -10.50
N ILE A 279 -8.86 10.94 -10.16
CA ILE A 279 -7.79 11.29 -11.11
C ILE A 279 -7.48 10.11 -12.02
N LEU A 280 -7.19 8.93 -11.46
CA LEU A 280 -6.80 7.75 -12.24
C LEU A 280 -7.93 7.25 -13.15
N LYS A 281 -9.19 7.35 -12.71
CA LYS A 281 -10.35 7.06 -13.56
C LYS A 281 -10.38 7.93 -14.83
N ARG A 282 -9.92 9.18 -14.74
CA ARG A 282 -9.80 10.09 -15.90
C ARG A 282 -8.66 9.69 -16.84
N VAL A 283 -7.59 9.08 -16.32
CA VAL A 283 -6.52 8.48 -17.16
C VAL A 283 -7.07 7.29 -17.94
N VAL A 284 -7.73 6.35 -17.26
CA VAL A 284 -8.32 5.14 -17.86
C VAL A 284 -9.32 5.52 -18.96
N SER A 285 -10.14 6.55 -18.72
CA SER A 285 -11.12 7.08 -19.69
C SER A 285 -10.55 8.08 -20.71
N LYS A 286 -9.21 8.24 -20.79
CA LYS A 286 -8.50 9.15 -21.73
C LYS A 286 -8.92 10.64 -21.65
N LYS A 287 -9.40 11.09 -20.49
CA LYS A 287 -9.80 12.49 -20.28
C LYS A 287 -8.64 13.41 -19.90
N ILE A 288 -7.54 12.85 -19.40
CA ILE A 288 -6.31 13.57 -19.05
C ILE A 288 -5.09 12.71 -19.40
N THR A 289 -3.93 13.36 -19.54
CA THR A 289 -2.65 12.69 -19.77
C THR A 289 -2.11 12.07 -18.47
N ILE A 290 -1.10 11.22 -18.60
CA ILE A 290 -0.38 10.62 -17.47
C ILE A 290 0.33 11.71 -16.65
N GLN A 291 1.00 12.65 -17.32
CA GLN A 291 1.70 13.75 -16.65
C GLN A 291 0.73 14.63 -15.86
N GLU A 292 -0.40 15.00 -16.46
CA GLU A 292 -1.47 15.77 -15.80
C GLU A 292 -2.02 15.04 -14.58
N ALA A 293 -2.22 13.72 -14.69
CA ALA A 293 -2.72 12.91 -13.59
C ALA A 293 -1.74 12.86 -12.42
N TYR A 294 -0.46 12.60 -12.70
CA TYR A 294 0.58 12.58 -11.67
C TYR A 294 0.69 13.94 -10.96
N ASN A 295 0.70 15.04 -11.72
CA ASN A 295 0.74 16.39 -11.17
C ASN A 295 -0.49 16.68 -10.29
N GLN A 296 -1.70 16.25 -10.70
CA GLN A 296 -2.90 16.38 -9.85
C GLN A 296 -2.81 15.57 -8.55
N VAL A 297 -2.19 14.38 -8.58
CA VAL A 297 -1.95 13.60 -7.35
C VAL A 297 -1.02 14.37 -6.41
N LEU A 298 0.09 14.93 -6.90
CA LEU A 298 0.98 15.76 -6.09
C LEU A 298 0.26 17.00 -5.53
N GLN A 299 -0.57 17.66 -6.33
CA GLN A 299 -1.34 18.83 -5.91
C GLN A 299 -2.32 18.53 -4.77
N ASN A 300 -2.81 17.29 -4.61
CA ASN A 300 -3.66 16.93 -3.47
C ASN A 300 -2.95 17.21 -2.14
N ARG A 301 -1.65 16.95 -2.05
CA ARG A 301 -0.84 17.24 -0.86
C ARG A 301 -0.69 18.74 -0.64
N GLY A 302 -0.41 19.50 -1.71
CA GLY A 302 -0.34 20.96 -1.66
C GLY A 302 -1.65 21.59 -1.20
N ARG A 303 -2.80 21.04 -1.62
CA ARG A 303 -4.12 21.52 -1.22
C ARG A 303 -4.33 21.40 0.29
N ILE A 304 -3.99 20.27 0.90
CA ILE A 304 -4.10 20.04 2.36
C ILE A 304 -3.35 21.13 3.15
N LEU A 305 -2.16 21.52 2.69
CA LEU A 305 -1.37 22.58 3.33
C LEU A 305 -1.96 23.97 3.06
N SER A 306 -2.41 24.24 1.83
CA SER A 306 -3.01 25.53 1.47
C SER A 306 -4.30 25.83 2.22
N GLU A 307 -5.12 24.80 2.50
CA GLU A 307 -6.33 24.93 3.33
C GLU A 307 -6.00 25.30 4.78
N LYS A 308 -4.77 25.06 5.22
CA LYS A 308 -4.26 25.48 6.53
C LYS A 308 -3.56 26.85 6.48
N GLY A 309 -3.46 27.49 5.32
CA GLY A 309 -2.83 28.80 5.14
C GLY A 309 -1.39 28.76 4.59
N TYR A 310 -0.88 27.60 4.18
CA TYR A 310 0.41 27.53 3.48
C TYR A 310 0.31 28.11 2.05
N PRO A 311 1.37 28.75 1.50
CA PRO A 311 1.36 29.17 0.11
C PRO A 311 1.04 28.03 -0.85
N LYS A 312 0.20 28.29 -1.85
CA LYS A 312 -0.14 27.29 -2.88
C LYS A 312 1.11 27.03 -3.73
N LEU A 313 1.54 25.77 -3.77
CA LEU A 313 2.62 25.31 -4.62
C LEU A 313 2.12 24.92 -6.02
N SER A 314 2.93 25.20 -7.03
CA SER A 314 2.72 24.87 -8.42
C SER A 314 3.44 23.59 -8.82
N THR A 315 2.86 22.86 -9.77
CA THR A 315 3.55 21.76 -10.46
C THR A 315 4.27 22.22 -11.73
N ASP A 316 4.15 23.50 -12.08
CA ASP A 316 4.79 24.10 -13.26
C ASP A 316 6.15 24.75 -12.90
N ASP A 317 6.47 24.85 -11.61
CA ASP A 317 7.79 25.22 -11.10
C ASP A 317 8.50 23.97 -10.58
N ASP A 318 9.70 23.68 -11.09
CA ASP A 318 10.42 22.45 -10.79
C ASP A 318 10.75 22.31 -9.29
N LYS A 319 11.06 23.41 -8.61
CA LYS A 319 11.40 23.39 -7.19
C LYS A 319 10.15 23.14 -6.35
N GLU A 320 9.05 23.80 -6.68
CA GLU A 320 7.76 23.59 -6.00
C GLU A 320 7.19 22.19 -6.26
N ARG A 321 7.34 21.66 -7.47
CA ARG A 321 6.96 20.28 -7.81
C ARG A 321 7.80 19.26 -7.04
N ALA A 322 9.11 19.47 -6.94
CA ALA A 322 10.00 18.63 -6.12
C ALA A 322 9.61 18.68 -4.64
N LEU A 323 9.28 19.88 -4.10
CA LEU A 323 8.77 20.03 -2.74
C LEU A 323 7.46 19.27 -2.54
N LEU A 324 6.50 19.35 -3.47
CA LEU A 324 5.25 18.59 -3.38
C LEU A 324 5.51 17.08 -3.30
N ARG A 325 6.48 16.57 -4.07
CA ARG A 325 6.89 15.15 -4.03
C ARG A 325 7.51 14.78 -2.68
N LEU A 326 8.43 15.62 -2.15
CA LEU A 326 9.01 15.44 -0.81
C LEU A 326 7.95 15.50 0.30
N TYR A 327 6.99 16.43 0.19
CA TYR A 327 5.89 16.57 1.14
C TYR A 327 4.96 15.36 1.12
N ALA A 328 4.74 14.77 -0.05
CA ALA A 328 3.98 13.53 -0.18
C ALA A 328 4.70 12.37 0.53
N MET A 329 6.00 12.17 0.25
CA MET A 329 6.80 11.09 0.85
C MET A 329 6.95 11.27 2.36
N GLY A 330 7.18 12.50 2.82
CA GLY A 330 7.26 12.85 4.24
C GLY A 330 5.91 12.90 4.96
N ARG A 331 4.79 12.63 4.26
CA ARG A 331 3.41 12.72 4.77
C ARG A 331 3.10 14.06 5.46
N VAL A 332 3.70 15.14 4.95
CA VAL A 332 3.62 16.47 5.52
C VAL A 332 2.16 16.94 5.54
N ALA A 333 1.67 17.36 6.70
CA ALA A 333 0.27 17.73 6.88
C ALA A 333 0.09 19.06 7.64
N ASP A 334 1.15 19.66 8.14
CA ASP A 334 1.13 20.94 8.86
C ASP A 334 2.24 21.88 8.36
N ILE A 335 2.09 23.16 8.69
CA ILE A 335 2.94 24.25 8.20
C ILE A 335 4.37 24.13 8.74
N ASP A 336 4.51 23.77 10.02
CA ASP A 336 5.81 23.71 10.67
C ASP A 336 6.70 22.64 10.03
N LEU A 337 6.12 21.45 9.78
CA LEU A 337 6.83 20.37 9.11
C LEU A 337 7.11 20.71 7.63
N ALA A 338 6.19 21.39 6.94
CA ALA A 338 6.43 21.86 5.56
C ALA A 338 7.62 22.82 5.47
N GLU A 339 7.74 23.75 6.43
CA GLU A 339 8.88 24.66 6.52
C GLU A 339 10.19 23.94 6.85
N ARG A 340 10.17 22.91 7.70
CA ARG A 340 11.35 22.08 7.99
C ARG A 340 11.87 21.39 6.75
N PHE A 341 10.98 20.76 5.96
CA PHE A 341 11.35 20.15 4.68
C PHE A 341 11.87 21.18 3.68
N ARG A 342 11.25 22.36 3.60
CA ARG A 342 11.70 23.45 2.73
C ARG A 342 13.10 23.93 3.10
N LYS A 343 13.34 24.16 4.40
CA LYS A 343 14.66 24.54 4.94
C LYS A 343 15.71 23.47 4.67
N ALA A 344 15.36 22.20 4.83
CA ALA A 344 16.27 21.09 4.55
C ALA A 344 16.69 21.03 3.08
N LEU A 345 15.74 21.15 2.15
CA LEU A 345 16.05 21.19 0.72
C LEU A 345 16.93 22.39 0.37
N LEU A 346 16.64 23.57 0.93
CA LEU A 346 17.44 24.79 0.72
C LEU A 346 18.79 24.76 1.43
N GLY A 347 18.95 23.93 2.45
CA GLY A 347 20.20 23.73 3.19
C GLY A 347 21.23 22.87 2.45
N LEU A 348 20.83 22.17 1.38
CA LEU A 348 21.76 21.47 0.51
C LEU A 348 22.64 22.46 -0.29
N PRO A 349 23.90 22.09 -0.58
CA PRO A 349 24.74 22.80 -1.55
C PRO A 349 24.01 23.03 -2.89
N ASP A 350 24.30 24.13 -3.59
CA ASP A 350 23.53 24.56 -4.76
C ASP A 350 23.50 23.52 -5.89
N ASP A 351 24.64 22.87 -6.16
CA ASP A 351 24.78 21.78 -7.11
C ASP A 351 24.00 20.53 -6.67
N HIS A 352 24.15 20.12 -5.40
CA HIS A 352 23.43 18.98 -4.84
C HIS A 352 21.92 19.18 -4.87
N ARG A 353 21.46 20.40 -4.56
CA ARG A 353 20.05 20.79 -4.58
C ARG A 353 19.49 20.78 -5.99
N ALA A 354 20.22 21.33 -6.96
CA ALA A 354 19.81 21.33 -8.36
C ALA A 354 19.68 19.90 -8.91
N GLU A 355 20.61 19.01 -8.59
CA GLU A 355 20.55 17.61 -8.98
C GLU A 355 19.40 16.86 -8.33
N LEU A 356 19.16 17.03 -7.02
CA LEU A 356 18.02 16.41 -6.35
C LEU A 356 16.70 16.89 -6.95
N ILE A 357 16.55 18.20 -7.21
CA ILE A 357 15.35 18.75 -7.86
C ILE A 357 15.18 18.14 -9.25
N LYS A 358 16.24 18.02 -10.04
CA LYS A 358 16.18 17.38 -11.36
C LYS A 358 15.71 15.94 -11.25
N GLU A 359 16.30 15.14 -10.37
CA GLU A 359 15.97 13.72 -10.19
C GLU A 359 14.54 13.51 -9.65
N LEU A 360 14.09 14.36 -8.72
CA LEU A 360 12.71 14.35 -8.24
C LEU A 360 11.69 14.70 -9.33
N ASN A 361 12.11 15.41 -10.38
CA ASN A 361 11.22 15.82 -11.46
C ASN A 361 11.17 14.88 -12.66
N GLN A 362 12.08 13.91 -12.76
CA GLN A 362 12.11 12.93 -13.85
C GLN A 362 10.75 12.23 -14.03
N SER A 363 10.32 12.11 -15.28
CA SER A 363 8.99 11.61 -15.61
C SER A 363 8.95 10.09 -15.79
N GLY A 364 10.00 9.47 -16.33
CA GLY A 364 9.93 8.06 -16.73
C GLY A 364 9.11 7.84 -18.01
N LEU A 365 8.91 8.88 -18.82
CA LEU A 365 8.19 8.89 -20.09
C LEU A 365 9.17 9.18 -21.24
N GLU A 366 8.79 8.82 -22.48
CA GLU A 366 9.51 9.25 -23.71
C GLU A 366 11.03 9.01 -23.66
N ASP A 367 11.43 7.79 -23.26
CA ASP A 367 12.83 7.36 -23.12
C ASP A 367 13.64 8.08 -22.02
N GLU A 368 13.00 8.90 -21.17
CA GLU A 368 13.61 9.45 -19.97
C GLU A 368 13.68 8.38 -18.88
N GLN A 369 14.89 8.08 -18.41
CA GLN A 369 15.09 7.16 -17.29
C GLN A 369 14.77 7.84 -15.96
N ALA A 370 13.93 7.21 -15.16
CA ALA A 370 13.57 7.66 -13.83
C ALA A 370 13.80 6.57 -12.79
N VAL A 371 14.00 6.99 -11.54
CA VAL A 371 14.27 6.09 -10.43
C VAL A 371 13.19 6.27 -9.37
N ILE A 372 12.73 5.14 -8.82
CA ILE A 372 11.85 5.07 -7.66
C ILE A 372 12.70 4.59 -6.50
N LEU A 373 12.82 5.42 -5.46
CA LEU A 373 13.44 5.01 -4.20
C LEU A 373 12.36 4.34 -3.36
N TYR A 374 12.33 3.01 -3.40
CA TYR A 374 11.30 2.23 -2.72
C TYR A 374 11.56 2.17 -1.21
N TYR A 375 10.51 2.41 -0.42
CA TYR A 375 10.53 2.59 1.04
C TYR A 375 10.98 3.97 1.52
N MET A 376 11.03 4.96 0.63
CA MET A 376 11.44 6.31 1.02
C MET A 376 10.54 6.96 2.09
N PRO A 377 9.20 6.85 2.02
CA PRO A 377 8.30 7.34 3.06
C PRO A 377 8.53 6.69 4.41
N ALA A 378 8.95 5.42 4.45
CA ALA A 378 9.27 4.73 5.68
C ALA A 378 10.53 5.32 6.35
N LEU A 379 11.56 5.66 5.57
CA LEU A 379 12.75 6.32 6.11
C LEU A 379 12.44 7.74 6.61
N PHE A 380 11.61 8.51 5.91
CA PHE A 380 11.14 9.80 6.42
C PHE A 380 10.38 9.66 7.73
N ALA A 381 9.44 8.71 7.80
CA ALA A 381 8.68 8.44 9.02
C ALA A 381 9.59 8.05 10.19
N GLU A 382 10.57 7.19 9.93
CA GLU A 382 11.51 6.73 10.95
C GLU A 382 12.42 7.86 11.44
N LEU A 383 12.95 8.67 10.54
CA LEU A 383 13.77 9.83 10.88
C LEU A 383 12.99 10.85 11.72
N LEU A 384 11.75 11.15 11.35
CA LEU A 384 10.90 12.08 12.09
C LEU A 384 10.50 11.51 13.46
N ARG A 385 10.29 10.19 13.57
CA ARG A 385 10.04 9.51 14.85
C ARG A 385 11.24 9.64 15.79
N HIS A 386 12.45 9.34 15.31
CA HIS A 386 13.68 9.42 16.10
C HIS A 386 14.05 10.86 16.50
N THR A 387 13.70 11.85 15.68
CA THR A 387 14.02 13.26 15.93
C THR A 387 12.85 14.06 16.51
N GLN A 388 11.74 13.41 16.89
CA GLN A 388 10.50 14.07 17.33
C GLN A 388 10.72 15.03 18.50
N GLN A 389 11.57 14.67 19.46
CA GLN A 389 11.90 15.47 20.64
C GLN A 389 13.09 16.42 20.44
N ALA A 390 13.76 16.35 19.29
CA ALA A 390 14.92 17.17 18.99
C ALA A 390 14.54 18.61 18.61
N SER A 391 15.52 19.51 18.62
CA SER A 391 15.34 20.88 18.16
C SER A 391 14.96 20.96 16.67
N GLU A 392 14.33 22.05 16.25
CA GLU A 392 14.04 22.28 14.83
C GLU A 392 15.31 22.22 13.97
N GLU A 393 16.41 22.81 14.44
CA GLU A 393 17.70 22.79 13.74
C GLU A 393 18.21 21.36 13.53
N THR A 394 18.09 20.51 14.56
CA THR A 394 18.45 19.08 14.48
C THR A 394 17.59 18.35 13.45
N GLN A 395 16.27 18.58 13.45
CA GLN A 395 15.37 17.94 12.49
C GLN A 395 15.66 18.38 11.05
N VAL A 396 15.94 19.68 10.84
CA VAL A 396 16.32 20.21 9.52
C VAL A 396 17.64 19.59 9.04
N LYS A 397 18.64 19.44 9.91
CA LYS A 397 19.91 18.78 9.57
C LYS A 397 19.70 17.30 9.19
N ALA A 398 18.92 16.57 9.97
CA ALA A 398 18.59 15.17 9.68
C ALA A 398 17.87 15.00 8.33
N LEU A 399 16.87 15.85 8.06
CA LEU A 399 16.18 15.87 6.76
C LEU A 399 17.12 16.22 5.61
N THR A 400 18.07 17.16 5.82
CA THR A 400 19.07 17.55 4.82
C THR A 400 19.97 16.37 4.46
N SER A 401 20.46 15.65 5.47
CA SER A 401 21.26 14.42 5.34
C SER A 401 20.51 13.33 4.57
N LEU A 402 19.23 13.09 4.89
CA LEU A 402 18.38 12.15 4.16
C LEU A 402 18.16 12.56 2.69
N MET A 403 17.94 13.86 2.42
CA MET A 403 17.83 14.37 1.04
C MET A 403 19.16 14.27 0.28
N GLY A 404 20.29 14.42 0.96
CA GLY A 404 21.63 14.16 0.41
C GLY A 404 21.81 12.69 0.02
N PHE A 405 21.37 11.77 0.87
CA PHE A 405 21.31 10.34 0.55
C PHE A 405 20.41 10.07 -0.66
N MET A 406 19.20 10.63 -0.71
CA MET A 406 18.30 10.47 -1.87
C MET A 406 18.98 10.86 -3.18
N ARG A 407 19.63 12.03 -3.22
CA ARG A 407 20.35 12.51 -4.40
C ARG A 407 21.39 11.49 -4.85
N ARG A 408 22.27 11.05 -3.95
CA ARG A 408 23.34 10.09 -4.29
C ARG A 408 22.77 8.76 -4.77
N THR A 409 21.70 8.28 -4.16
CA THR A 409 21.04 7.03 -4.54
C THR A 409 20.36 7.13 -5.90
N TYR A 410 19.68 8.24 -6.21
CA TYR A 410 19.11 8.49 -7.54
C TYR A 410 20.17 8.43 -8.63
N ILE A 411 21.30 9.12 -8.43
CA ILE A 411 22.41 9.15 -9.39
C ILE A 411 23.08 7.78 -9.49
N GLY A 412 23.33 7.13 -8.34
CA GLY A 412 23.97 5.82 -8.28
C GLY A 412 23.17 4.75 -9.02
N ALA A 413 21.85 4.71 -8.84
CA ALA A 413 20.97 3.72 -9.49
C ALA A 413 21.01 3.79 -11.02
N LYS A 414 21.08 5.00 -11.61
CA LYS A 414 21.20 5.17 -13.07
C LYS A 414 22.55 4.77 -13.64
N ASN A 415 23.59 4.71 -12.81
CA ASN A 415 24.96 4.43 -13.22
C ASN A 415 25.34 2.94 -13.10
N VAL A 416 24.39 2.06 -12.77
CA VAL A 416 24.63 0.61 -12.70
C VAL A 416 24.87 0.06 -14.12
N PRO A 417 26.02 -0.59 -14.40
CA PRO A 417 26.33 -1.10 -15.72
C PRO A 417 25.29 -2.11 -16.23
N GLY A 418 24.79 -1.91 -17.45
CA GLY A 418 23.82 -2.82 -18.07
C GLY A 418 22.35 -2.55 -17.69
N GLU A 419 22.08 -1.57 -16.84
CA GLU A 419 20.72 -1.13 -16.55
C GLU A 419 20.11 -0.44 -17.79
N THR A 420 18.98 -0.96 -18.26
CA THR A 420 18.29 -0.50 -19.47
C THR A 420 16.82 -0.20 -19.22
N ASN A 421 16.33 -0.42 -18.01
CA ASN A 421 14.95 -0.12 -17.65
C ASN A 421 14.74 1.40 -17.62
N LEU A 422 13.61 1.84 -18.17
CA LEU A 422 13.19 3.25 -18.11
C LEU A 422 12.77 3.67 -16.70
N ILE A 423 12.28 2.73 -15.90
CA ILE A 423 11.94 2.94 -14.49
C ILE A 423 12.76 1.96 -13.68
N ILE A 424 13.69 2.47 -12.87
CA ILE A 424 14.52 1.68 -11.98
C ILE A 424 13.94 1.76 -10.58
N GLU A 425 13.56 0.61 -10.01
CA GLU A 425 13.19 0.52 -8.60
C GLU A 425 14.45 0.22 -7.77
N CYS A 426 14.72 1.06 -6.78
CA CYS A 426 15.86 0.92 -5.89
C CYS A 426 15.35 0.79 -4.45
N ASP A 427 15.49 -0.40 -3.86
CA ASP A 427 15.16 -0.65 -2.47
C ASP A 427 16.12 0.10 -1.54
N VAL A 428 15.59 1.04 -0.76
CA VAL A 428 16.37 1.85 0.20
C VAL A 428 16.24 1.38 1.65
N SER A 429 15.55 0.27 1.92
CA SER A 429 15.26 -0.22 3.27
C SER A 429 16.52 -0.46 4.11
N GLY A 430 17.65 -0.83 3.50
CA GLY A 430 18.93 -1.01 4.17
C GLY A 430 19.43 0.24 4.93
N ALA A 431 19.04 1.44 4.48
CA ALA A 431 19.39 2.70 5.15
C ALA A 431 18.64 2.90 6.49
N LYS A 432 17.56 2.15 6.74
CA LYS A 432 16.83 2.19 8.02
C LYS A 432 17.75 1.89 9.20
N SER A 433 18.68 0.94 9.05
CA SER A 433 19.66 0.57 10.08
C SER A 433 20.53 1.75 10.53
N LYS A 434 20.80 2.71 9.64
CA LYS A 434 21.59 3.91 9.97
C LYS A 434 20.79 4.93 10.77
N ILE A 435 19.50 5.09 10.48
CA ILE A 435 18.60 5.98 11.24
C ILE A 435 18.32 5.42 12.63
N GLN A 436 18.26 4.08 12.75
CA GLN A 436 17.99 3.38 14.00
C GLN A 436 19.23 3.21 14.89
N ALA A 437 20.41 3.56 14.40
CA ALA A 437 21.65 3.45 15.17
C ALA A 437 21.58 4.35 16.43
N PRO A 438 21.99 3.87 17.62
CA PRO A 438 21.95 4.65 18.86
C PRO A 438 22.66 6.01 18.76
N GLU A 439 23.72 6.08 17.95
CA GLU A 439 24.51 7.27 17.68
C GLU A 439 23.83 8.26 16.72
N PHE A 440 22.78 7.88 15.98
CA PHE A 440 22.17 8.75 14.97
C PHE A 440 21.62 10.09 15.53
N PRO A 441 20.99 10.15 16.72
CA PRO A 441 20.59 11.43 17.32
C PRO A 441 21.76 12.35 17.67
N GLU A 442 22.96 11.81 17.86
CA GLU A 442 24.20 12.54 18.16
C GLU A 442 24.97 12.88 16.88
N ASP A 443 24.93 11.98 15.88
CA ASP A 443 25.52 12.11 14.56
C ASP A 443 24.48 11.93 13.44
N LEU A 444 23.91 13.06 13.03
CA LEU A 444 22.90 13.14 11.97
C LEU A 444 23.50 12.92 10.56
N THR A 445 24.81 12.75 10.46
CA THR A 445 25.55 12.57 9.18
C THR A 445 25.76 11.10 8.84
N GLY A 446 25.27 10.15 9.64
CA GLY A 446 25.40 8.71 9.37
C GLY A 446 24.83 8.25 8.00
N LEU A 447 23.96 9.06 7.38
CA LEU A 447 23.50 8.84 6.01
C LEU A 447 24.39 9.50 4.95
N ASP A 448 25.21 10.50 5.26
CA ASP A 448 26.02 11.27 4.30
C ASP A 448 27.09 10.43 3.58
N GLU A 449 27.61 9.41 4.26
CA GLU A 449 28.59 8.48 3.68
C GLU A 449 27.99 7.12 3.32
N TYR A 450 26.73 6.88 3.68
CA TYR A 450 26.10 5.60 3.40
C TYR A 450 25.77 5.46 1.90
N THR A 451 26.24 4.37 1.31
CA THR A 451 25.90 3.93 -0.05
C THR A 451 25.26 2.56 0.06
N LEU A 452 24.17 2.35 -0.69
CA LEU A 452 23.51 1.04 -0.72
C LEU A 452 24.46 -0.02 -1.28
N PRO A 453 24.55 -1.21 -0.67
CA PRO A 453 25.38 -2.30 -1.18
C PRO A 453 25.09 -2.64 -2.65
N SER A 454 23.83 -2.55 -3.06
CA SER A 454 23.36 -2.77 -4.44
C SER A 454 23.93 -1.76 -5.45
N LEU A 455 24.39 -0.60 -5.00
CA LEU A 455 24.98 0.45 -5.83
C LEU A 455 26.52 0.49 -5.74
N GLY A 456 27.12 -0.24 -4.79
CA GLY A 456 28.53 -0.15 -4.43
C GLY A 456 29.43 -1.30 -4.90
N SER A 457 28.89 -2.37 -5.48
CA SER A 457 29.68 -3.53 -5.89
C SER A 457 30.32 -3.36 -7.28
N LYS A 458 31.65 -3.20 -7.31
CA LYS A 458 32.50 -3.66 -8.43
C LYS A 458 33.05 -5.07 -8.17
N ASP A 459 32.33 -5.90 -7.42
CA ASP A 459 32.77 -7.27 -7.13
C ASP A 459 31.97 -8.29 -7.95
N PRO A 460 32.60 -9.06 -8.86
CA PRO A 460 31.93 -10.06 -9.70
C PRO A 460 31.44 -11.31 -8.95
N GLN A 461 31.44 -11.32 -7.62
CA GLN A 461 31.24 -12.56 -6.83
C GLN A 461 29.85 -12.77 -6.25
N PHE A 462 28.90 -11.87 -6.50
CA PHE A 462 27.50 -12.08 -6.14
C PHE A 462 26.58 -11.71 -7.30
N TRP A 463 26.62 -12.58 -8.32
CA TRP A 463 25.59 -12.75 -9.35
C TRP A 463 25.40 -14.23 -9.60
#